data_AF-A0A849H5J9-F1
#
_entry.id   AF-A0A849H5J9-F1
#
_cell.length_a   1.000
_cell.length_b   1.000
_cell.length_c   1.000
_cell.angle_alpha   90.00
_cell.angle_beta   90.00
_cell.angle_gamma   90.00
#
_symmetry.space_group_name_H-M   'P 1'
#
loop_
_entity.id
_entity.type
_entity.pdbx_description
1 polymer ?
#
loop_
_entity_poly.entity_id
_entity_poly.type
_entity_poly.pdbx_seq_one_letter_code
_entity_poly.pdbx_strand_id
1 'polypeptide(L)'
;MNKSPSIIYTWTDEGPALATYAFLPVIRAFAGATGVPVETRDISLAGRILAVFPDVLEEGQRVPDDLAELGQLVELPEANVIKLPNISASIPQMKECIAELQAKGYGLPDYPEEPANDDERAIRDRYDSVKGSAVNPVLRQGNSDRRAPNSVKDFARENPPRMRAWPEVSKTHVSHMSSGDFRSNEKAVTLAEATTARIEHESADGTVLVLRESLPIQPGEVLDATFMSKKALVDFLRGEVADAKEKGVLFSLHMKATMMKVSDPIIFGHCVRVFFEDLFEKHGDLFDELGVDPNQGFGDVLEKIADLPNEKRSEIEADIQAVFADAPGIAMVDSDKGITNLHAPSDIIIDAAMPPMIRDSGRMWNADGELQDCKAVIPDSSYAGIYGTMVEDIQAHGQFDPTTMGSVPNVGLMAQKAEEYGSHDKTFEVPSAGIMRVVDGKGRTLLEHRVEEGDIWRACQAKDAPIRDWVKLAVRRARATGAPAVFWLDKDRAHDAELIQKVVSYLNEHDTEGLQIYVLPPVEAMHFSLDRIRRGE
;
A
#
# COMPACT_ATOMS: atom_id res chain seq x y z
N MET A 1 -34.45 -11.30 28.57
CA MET A 1 -33.09 -11.89 28.49
C MET A 1 -32.35 -11.08 27.44
N ASN A 2 -31.37 -10.25 27.82
CA ASN A 2 -30.52 -9.59 26.83
C ASN A 2 -29.64 -10.67 26.20
N LYS A 3 -29.88 -10.98 24.92
CA LYS A 3 -29.05 -11.89 24.14
C LYS A 3 -27.66 -11.25 24.05
N SER A 4 -26.61 -11.97 24.43
CA SER A 4 -25.23 -11.50 24.25
C SER A 4 -25.01 -11.15 22.78
N PRO A 5 -24.34 -10.02 22.45
CA PRO A 5 -24.04 -9.68 21.07
C PRO A 5 -23.20 -10.79 20.43
N SER A 6 -23.46 -11.04 19.14
CA SER A 6 -22.76 -12.07 18.36
C SER A 6 -21.31 -11.67 18.13
N ILE A 7 -20.41 -12.65 18.18
CA ILE A 7 -19.09 -12.52 17.57
C ILE A 7 -19.27 -12.75 16.07
N ILE A 8 -18.84 -11.81 15.25
CA ILE A 8 -18.82 -11.97 13.80
C ILE A 8 -17.45 -12.48 13.38
N TYR A 9 -17.42 -13.66 12.76
CA TYR A 9 -16.20 -14.29 12.25
C TYR A 9 -16.19 -14.16 10.73
N THR A 10 -15.22 -13.43 10.17
CA THR A 10 -15.19 -13.20 8.73
C THR A 10 -14.79 -14.46 7.96
N TRP A 11 -15.55 -14.79 6.93
CA TRP A 11 -15.19 -15.78 5.93
C TRP A 11 -14.43 -15.09 4.80
N THR A 12 -13.27 -15.61 4.44
CA THR A 12 -12.29 -14.93 3.59
C THR A 12 -11.78 -15.88 2.49
N ASP A 13 -10.54 -15.70 2.05
CA ASP A 13 -9.95 -16.39 0.91
C ASP A 13 -8.81 -17.34 1.32
N GLU A 14 -8.41 -18.23 0.41
CA GLU A 14 -7.15 -19.00 0.44
C GLU A 14 -6.88 -19.77 1.76
N GLY A 15 -5.65 -19.71 2.27
CA GLY A 15 -5.24 -20.40 3.51
C GLY A 15 -6.12 -20.07 4.72
N PRO A 16 -6.43 -18.79 5.00
CA PRO A 16 -7.36 -18.42 6.08
C PRO A 16 -8.77 -19.02 5.93
N ALA A 17 -9.29 -19.13 4.70
CA ALA A 17 -10.58 -19.78 4.45
C ALA A 17 -10.53 -21.28 4.80
N LEU A 18 -9.49 -21.99 4.35
CA LEU A 18 -9.27 -23.40 4.67
C LEU A 18 -9.14 -23.63 6.19
N ALA A 19 -8.40 -22.76 6.88
CA ALA A 19 -8.28 -22.81 8.34
C ALA A 19 -9.63 -22.57 9.03
N THR A 20 -10.47 -21.69 8.49
CA THR A 20 -11.80 -21.39 9.01
C THR A 20 -12.72 -22.61 8.96
N TYR A 21 -12.69 -23.40 7.87
CA TYR A 21 -13.45 -24.66 7.80
C TYR A 21 -13.13 -25.60 8.97
N ALA A 22 -11.86 -25.72 9.35
CA ALA A 22 -11.43 -26.60 10.44
C ALA A 22 -11.70 -26.00 11.83
N PHE A 23 -11.45 -24.70 12.00
CA PHE A 23 -11.38 -24.08 13.33
C PHE A 23 -12.69 -23.42 13.80
N LEU A 24 -13.52 -22.89 12.89
CA LEU A 24 -14.78 -22.25 13.24
C LEU A 24 -15.76 -23.17 14.00
N PRO A 25 -15.90 -24.47 13.67
CA PRO A 25 -16.72 -25.39 14.47
C PRO A 25 -16.27 -25.49 15.93
N VAL A 26 -14.95 -25.46 16.16
CA VAL A 26 -14.37 -25.46 17.52
C VAL A 26 -14.74 -24.18 18.25
N ILE A 27 -14.54 -23.01 17.62
CA ILE A 27 -14.92 -21.71 18.20
C ILE A 27 -16.41 -21.68 18.57
N ARG A 28 -17.29 -22.11 17.65
CA ARG A 28 -18.74 -22.17 17.87
C ARG A 28 -19.12 -23.07 19.05
N ALA A 29 -18.47 -24.23 19.20
CA ALA A 29 -18.74 -25.14 20.30
C ALA A 29 -18.37 -24.53 21.66
N PHE A 30 -17.19 -23.92 21.77
CA PHE A 30 -16.71 -23.31 23.01
C PHE A 30 -17.48 -22.03 23.36
N ALA A 31 -17.71 -21.12 22.40
CA ALA A 31 -18.47 -19.90 22.61
C ALA A 31 -19.95 -20.20 22.93
N GLY A 32 -20.55 -21.17 22.22
CA GLY A 32 -21.94 -21.60 22.43
C GLY A 32 -22.20 -22.15 23.82
N ALA A 33 -21.22 -22.84 24.44
CA ALA A 33 -21.30 -23.31 25.82
C ALA A 33 -21.45 -22.16 26.86
N THR A 34 -21.10 -20.92 26.46
CA THR A 34 -21.23 -19.71 27.29
C THR A 34 -22.39 -18.81 26.85
N GLY A 35 -23.20 -19.25 25.89
CA GLY A 35 -24.32 -18.47 25.34
C GLY A 35 -23.90 -17.31 24.43
N VAL A 36 -22.67 -17.33 23.90
CA VAL A 36 -22.18 -16.34 22.94
C VAL A 36 -22.36 -16.87 21.52
N PRO A 37 -23.24 -16.28 20.71
CA PRO A 37 -23.42 -16.67 19.31
C PRO A 37 -22.19 -16.27 18.47
N VAL A 38 -21.85 -17.12 17.49
CA VAL A 38 -20.78 -16.85 16.52
C VAL A 38 -21.35 -16.97 15.11
N GLU A 39 -21.53 -15.81 14.48
CA GLU A 39 -22.06 -15.66 13.13
C GLU A 39 -20.94 -15.42 12.14
N THR A 40 -21.23 -15.61 10.85
CA THR A 40 -20.27 -15.40 9.77
C THR A 40 -20.74 -14.31 8.83
N ARG A 41 -19.79 -13.60 8.23
CA ARG A 41 -20.00 -12.69 7.11
C ARG A 41 -18.96 -13.00 6.05
N ASP A 42 -19.40 -13.26 4.83
CA ASP A 42 -18.57 -13.59 3.69
C ASP A 42 -18.04 -12.33 3.00
N ILE A 43 -16.75 -12.10 3.18
CA ILE A 43 -16.01 -11.00 2.57
C ILE A 43 -14.94 -11.53 1.62
N SER A 44 -15.06 -12.79 1.18
CA SER A 44 -14.22 -13.36 0.13
C SER A 44 -14.35 -12.55 -1.16
N LEU A 45 -13.36 -12.67 -2.05
CA LEU A 45 -13.40 -12.04 -3.36
C LEU A 45 -14.64 -12.46 -4.15
N ALA A 46 -14.92 -13.76 -4.19
CA ALA A 46 -16.09 -14.31 -4.87
C ALA A 46 -17.40 -13.78 -4.28
N GLY A 47 -17.55 -13.80 -2.94
CA GLY A 47 -18.75 -13.29 -2.27
C GLY A 47 -19.00 -11.81 -2.57
N ARG A 48 -17.94 -10.99 -2.56
CA ARG A 48 -18.05 -9.56 -2.87
C ARG A 48 -18.38 -9.29 -4.34
N ILE A 49 -17.80 -10.04 -5.28
CA ILE A 49 -18.18 -9.96 -6.71
C ILE A 49 -19.66 -10.28 -6.88
N LEU A 50 -20.15 -11.38 -6.31
CA LEU A 50 -21.55 -11.76 -6.43
C LEU A 50 -22.49 -10.72 -5.80
N ALA A 51 -22.13 -10.16 -4.64
CA ALA A 51 -22.91 -9.15 -3.94
C ALA A 51 -23.09 -7.86 -4.74
N VAL A 52 -22.10 -7.46 -5.54
CA VAL A 52 -22.20 -6.27 -6.39
C VAL A 52 -22.81 -6.53 -7.75
N PHE A 53 -23.26 -7.75 -8.07
CA PHE A 53 -23.91 -8.14 -9.34
C PHE A 53 -25.29 -8.84 -9.18
N PRO A 54 -26.18 -8.45 -8.25
CA PRO A 54 -27.39 -9.23 -7.95
C PRO A 54 -28.43 -9.26 -9.09
N ASP A 55 -28.38 -8.27 -9.97
CA ASP A 55 -29.24 -8.07 -11.15
C ASP A 55 -29.00 -9.09 -12.27
N VAL A 56 -27.77 -9.61 -12.40
CA VAL A 56 -27.42 -10.64 -13.40
C VAL A 56 -27.45 -12.07 -12.85
N LEU A 57 -27.75 -12.21 -11.55
CA LEU A 57 -27.84 -13.50 -10.87
C LEU A 57 -29.28 -14.01 -10.75
N GLU A 58 -29.44 -15.32 -10.90
CA GLU A 58 -30.69 -16.01 -10.57
C GLU A 58 -31.04 -15.84 -9.09
N GLU A 59 -32.32 -15.91 -8.73
CA GLU A 59 -32.79 -15.67 -7.36
C GLU A 59 -32.07 -16.54 -6.31
N GLY A 60 -31.79 -17.80 -6.63
CA GLY A 60 -31.06 -18.73 -5.76
C GLY A 60 -29.53 -18.54 -5.72
N GLN A 61 -28.97 -17.74 -6.62
CA GLN A 61 -27.53 -17.44 -6.71
C GLN A 61 -27.15 -16.15 -5.99
N ARG A 62 -28.13 -15.29 -5.68
CA ARG A 62 -27.89 -14.00 -5.02
C ARG A 62 -27.38 -14.21 -3.59
N VAL A 63 -26.36 -13.44 -3.24
CA VAL A 63 -25.78 -13.39 -1.90
C VAL A 63 -26.00 -12.01 -1.27
N PRO A 64 -26.09 -11.91 0.06
CA PRO A 64 -26.14 -10.62 0.73
C PRO A 64 -24.83 -9.84 0.55
N ASP A 65 -24.90 -8.51 0.62
CA ASP A 65 -23.71 -7.65 0.73
C ASP A 65 -23.23 -7.58 2.18
N ASP A 66 -22.55 -8.65 2.59
CA ASP A 66 -22.01 -8.83 3.92
C ASP A 66 -20.94 -7.77 4.28
N LEU A 67 -20.24 -7.20 3.28
CA LEU A 67 -19.27 -6.13 3.52
C LEU A 67 -19.97 -4.81 3.87
N ALA A 68 -21.05 -4.47 3.16
CA ALA A 68 -21.85 -3.30 3.50
C ALA A 68 -22.51 -3.45 4.87
N GLU A 69 -23.03 -4.63 5.20
CA GLU A 69 -23.57 -4.90 6.54
C GLU A 69 -22.51 -4.77 7.63
N LEU A 70 -21.33 -5.36 7.43
CA LEU A 70 -20.22 -5.21 8.36
C LEU A 70 -19.80 -3.75 8.53
N GLY A 71 -19.84 -2.95 7.45
CA GLY A 71 -19.56 -1.52 7.50
C GLY A 71 -20.50 -0.77 8.43
N GLN A 72 -21.79 -1.10 8.42
CA GLN A 72 -22.78 -0.54 9.36
C GLN A 72 -22.55 -1.08 10.77
N LEU A 73 -22.24 -2.37 10.90
CA LEU A 73 -22.05 -3.01 12.20
C LEU A 73 -20.88 -2.38 12.97
N VAL A 74 -19.75 -2.10 12.32
CA VAL A 74 -18.55 -1.56 13.00
C VAL A 74 -18.73 -0.12 13.51
N GLU A 75 -19.81 0.56 13.13
CA GLU A 75 -20.20 1.86 13.68
C GLU A 75 -21.01 1.72 14.99
N LEU A 76 -21.47 0.51 15.32
CA LEU A 76 -22.29 0.23 16.51
C LEU A 76 -21.41 -0.13 17.72
N PRO A 77 -21.78 0.31 18.95
CA PRO A 77 -21.03 -0.02 20.17
C PRO A 77 -20.91 -1.52 20.46
N GLU A 78 -21.86 -2.33 20.02
CA GLU A 78 -21.90 -3.78 20.20
C GLU A 78 -21.03 -4.58 19.22
N ALA A 79 -20.37 -3.91 18.26
CA ALA A 79 -19.56 -4.56 17.24
C ALA A 79 -18.45 -5.43 17.87
N ASN A 80 -18.43 -6.72 17.51
CA ASN A 80 -17.37 -7.65 17.90
C ASN A 80 -17.00 -8.51 16.69
N VAL A 81 -15.94 -8.10 15.99
CA VAL A 81 -15.55 -8.69 14.70
C VAL A 81 -14.16 -9.33 14.82
N ILE A 82 -14.07 -10.62 14.49
CA ILE A 82 -12.81 -11.32 14.25
C ILE A 82 -12.57 -11.29 12.74
N LYS A 83 -11.66 -10.41 12.31
CA LYS A 83 -11.26 -10.22 10.92
C LYS A 83 -10.02 -11.05 10.58
N LEU A 84 -10.17 -11.99 9.65
CA LEU A 84 -9.08 -12.79 9.09
C LEU A 84 -8.47 -12.12 7.86
N PRO A 85 -7.24 -12.43 7.44
CA PRO A 85 -6.68 -11.92 6.18
C PRO A 85 -7.56 -12.29 4.97
N ASN A 86 -7.69 -11.37 4.01
CA ASN A 86 -8.48 -11.54 2.78
C ASN A 86 -7.69 -10.97 1.59
N ILE A 87 -8.05 -11.38 0.38
CA ILE A 87 -7.44 -10.89 -0.86
C ILE A 87 -7.76 -9.41 -1.08
N SER A 88 -6.73 -8.62 -1.38
CA SER A 88 -6.86 -7.30 -2.02
C SER A 88 -6.55 -7.46 -3.51
N ALA A 89 -7.59 -7.73 -4.31
CA ALA A 89 -7.42 -8.36 -5.62
C ALA A 89 -6.69 -7.46 -6.63
N SER A 90 -5.72 -8.03 -7.34
CA SER A 90 -5.18 -7.48 -8.60
C SER A 90 -6.14 -7.73 -9.76
N ILE A 91 -5.92 -7.10 -10.92
CA ILE A 91 -6.74 -7.34 -12.12
C ILE A 91 -6.67 -8.83 -12.57
N PRO A 92 -5.50 -9.49 -12.61
CA PRO A 92 -5.44 -10.93 -12.91
C PRO A 92 -6.28 -11.78 -11.95
N GLN A 93 -6.18 -11.55 -10.64
CA GLN A 93 -6.96 -12.28 -9.64
C GLN A 93 -8.47 -12.03 -9.79
N MET A 94 -8.87 -10.81 -10.17
CA MET A 94 -10.27 -10.49 -10.50
C MET A 94 -10.75 -11.33 -11.69
N LYS A 95 -10.00 -11.34 -12.81
CA LYS A 95 -10.33 -12.09 -14.02
C LYS A 95 -10.43 -13.60 -13.75
N GLU A 96 -9.47 -14.17 -13.02
CA GLU A 96 -9.49 -15.58 -12.64
C GLU A 96 -10.72 -15.94 -11.79
N CYS A 97 -11.06 -15.10 -10.80
CA CYS A 97 -12.24 -15.31 -9.96
C CYS A 97 -13.54 -15.21 -10.76
N ILE A 98 -13.65 -14.24 -11.68
CA ILE A 98 -14.80 -14.07 -12.58
C ILE A 98 -14.94 -15.32 -13.46
N ALA A 99 -13.85 -15.78 -14.09
CA ALA A 99 -13.86 -16.97 -14.94
C ALA A 99 -14.26 -18.23 -14.16
N GLU A 100 -13.79 -18.40 -12.92
CA GLU A 100 -14.19 -19.51 -12.05
C GLU A 100 -15.69 -19.46 -11.72
N LEU A 101 -16.23 -18.29 -11.43
CA LEU A 101 -17.66 -18.09 -11.17
C LEU A 101 -18.50 -18.33 -12.43
N GLN A 102 -18.09 -17.83 -13.59
CA GLN A 102 -18.76 -18.10 -14.87
C GLN A 102 -18.79 -19.60 -15.18
N ALA A 103 -17.68 -20.32 -14.97
CA ALA A 103 -17.61 -21.76 -15.14
C ALA A 103 -18.55 -22.54 -14.18
N LYS A 104 -18.90 -21.93 -13.03
CA LYS A 104 -19.89 -22.44 -12.07
C LYS A 104 -21.33 -22.06 -12.39
N GLY A 105 -21.57 -21.33 -13.50
CA GLY A 105 -22.91 -20.98 -13.99
C GLY A 105 -23.45 -19.65 -13.50
N TYR A 106 -22.62 -18.77 -12.94
CA TYR A 106 -23.02 -17.40 -12.62
C TYR A 106 -22.94 -16.53 -13.88
N GLY A 107 -24.03 -15.85 -14.23
CA GLY A 107 -24.16 -15.01 -15.44
C GLY A 107 -23.41 -13.68 -15.38
N LEU A 108 -22.20 -13.67 -14.83
CA LEU A 108 -21.39 -12.46 -14.65
C LEU A 108 -20.79 -11.97 -15.98
N PRO A 109 -20.77 -10.66 -16.23
CA PRO A 109 -20.03 -10.08 -17.35
C PRO A 109 -18.51 -10.24 -17.15
N ASP A 110 -17.75 -10.17 -18.23
CA ASP A 110 -16.29 -10.08 -18.15
C ASP A 110 -15.85 -8.72 -17.58
N TYR A 111 -14.63 -8.63 -17.07
CA TYR A 111 -14.02 -7.36 -16.66
C TYR A 111 -13.53 -6.59 -17.88
N PRO A 112 -14.09 -5.40 -18.23
CA PRO A 112 -13.65 -4.64 -19.38
C PRO A 112 -12.45 -3.77 -19.02
N GLU A 113 -11.27 -4.11 -19.54
CA GLU A 113 -10.04 -3.35 -19.31
C GLU A 113 -10.09 -1.97 -19.95
N GLU A 114 -10.58 -1.91 -21.19
CA GLU A 114 -10.76 -0.68 -21.96
C GLU A 114 -12.25 -0.49 -22.30
N PRO A 115 -13.04 0.10 -21.39
CA PRO A 115 -14.47 0.21 -21.58
C PRO A 115 -14.80 1.18 -22.73
N ALA A 116 -15.36 0.67 -23.82
CA ALA A 116 -15.69 1.42 -25.03
C ALA A 116 -17.01 2.20 -24.91
N ASN A 117 -17.89 1.81 -23.99
CA ASN A 117 -19.24 2.36 -23.85
C ASN A 117 -19.66 2.53 -22.37
N ASP A 118 -20.82 3.15 -22.14
CA ASP A 118 -21.31 3.44 -20.79
C ASP A 118 -21.65 2.19 -19.99
N ASP A 119 -22.12 1.12 -20.65
CA ASP A 119 -22.44 -0.14 -19.99
C ASP A 119 -21.16 -0.83 -19.48
N GLU A 120 -20.11 -0.87 -20.30
CA GLU A 120 -18.79 -1.38 -19.90
C GLU A 120 -18.15 -0.54 -18.80
N ARG A 121 -18.30 0.79 -18.84
CA ARG A 121 -17.86 1.67 -17.74
C ARG A 121 -18.58 1.33 -16.44
N ALA A 122 -19.90 1.15 -16.47
CA ALA A 122 -20.67 0.78 -15.30
C ALA A 122 -20.30 -0.61 -14.76
N ILE A 123 -20.00 -1.58 -15.62
CA ILE A 123 -19.50 -2.91 -15.22
C ILE A 123 -18.13 -2.78 -14.54
N ARG A 124 -17.21 -2.03 -15.16
CA ARG A 124 -15.88 -1.77 -14.60
C ARG A 124 -15.98 -1.11 -13.23
N ASP A 125 -16.79 -0.07 -13.08
CA ASP A 125 -16.95 0.66 -11.81
C ASP A 125 -17.43 -0.26 -10.67
N ARG A 126 -18.33 -1.20 -10.97
CA ARG A 126 -18.79 -2.21 -9.99
C ARG A 126 -17.65 -3.14 -9.58
N TYR A 127 -16.89 -3.66 -10.53
CA TYR A 127 -15.71 -4.48 -10.21
C TYR A 127 -14.63 -3.69 -9.46
N ASP A 128 -14.39 -2.44 -9.86
CA ASP A 128 -13.40 -1.54 -9.25
C ASP A 128 -13.75 -1.16 -7.80
N SER A 129 -15.03 -1.29 -7.42
CA SER A 129 -15.48 -1.14 -6.03
C SER A 129 -15.07 -2.30 -5.12
N VAL A 130 -14.82 -3.49 -5.69
CA VAL A 130 -14.40 -4.71 -4.97
C VAL A 130 -12.96 -5.14 -5.25
N LYS A 131 -12.30 -4.52 -6.25
CA LYS A 131 -10.86 -4.63 -6.51
C LYS A 131 -9.99 -3.99 -5.41
N GLY A 132 -8.76 -4.46 -5.26
CA GLY A 132 -7.78 -3.88 -4.34
C GLY A 132 -8.21 -3.99 -2.87
N SER A 133 -7.74 -3.08 -2.00
CA SER A 133 -8.07 -3.12 -0.57
C SER A 133 -9.47 -2.60 -0.27
N ALA A 134 -10.51 -3.28 -0.74
CA ALA A 134 -11.91 -2.86 -0.56
C ALA A 134 -12.44 -3.07 0.87
N VAL A 135 -11.94 -4.09 1.59
CA VAL A 135 -12.47 -4.48 2.91
C VAL A 135 -11.94 -3.63 4.06
N ASN A 136 -10.61 -3.45 4.16
CA ASN A 136 -9.98 -2.78 5.29
C ASN A 136 -10.51 -1.34 5.51
N PRO A 137 -10.68 -0.51 4.47
CA PRO A 137 -11.19 0.86 4.62
C PRO A 137 -12.63 0.95 5.15
N VAL A 138 -13.41 -0.13 4.99
CA VAL A 138 -14.78 -0.23 5.53
C VAL A 138 -14.74 -0.60 7.01
N LEU A 139 -13.95 -1.61 7.37
CA LEU A 139 -13.94 -2.16 8.74
C LEU A 139 -13.12 -1.34 9.75
N ARG A 140 -12.12 -0.57 9.30
CA ARG A 140 -11.22 0.19 10.17
C ARG A 140 -11.84 1.52 10.60
N GLN A 141 -12.86 1.46 11.45
CA GLN A 141 -13.49 2.64 12.09
C GLN A 141 -12.86 3.02 13.44
N GLY A 142 -11.67 2.48 13.74
CA GLY A 142 -10.87 2.82 14.90
C GLY A 142 -9.37 2.72 14.59
N ASN A 143 -8.53 3.27 15.48
CA ASN A 143 -7.09 3.25 15.31
C ASN A 143 -6.46 1.90 15.69
N SER A 144 -5.21 1.69 15.29
CA SER A 144 -4.51 0.40 15.44
C SER A 144 -3.76 0.31 16.77
N ASP A 145 -3.95 -0.75 17.55
CA ASP A 145 -3.02 -1.22 18.60
C ASP A 145 -2.44 -2.57 18.14
N ARG A 146 -1.23 -2.56 17.59
CA ARG A 146 -0.59 -3.76 17.04
C ARG A 146 0.71 -4.05 17.77
N ARG A 147 0.82 -5.26 18.33
CA ARG A 147 1.97 -5.69 19.14
C ARG A 147 2.06 -7.20 19.22
N ALA A 148 3.27 -7.71 19.39
CA ALA A 148 3.49 -9.11 19.73
C ALA A 148 2.99 -9.37 21.17
N PRO A 149 2.18 -10.42 21.41
CA PRO A 149 1.89 -10.88 22.76
C PRO A 149 3.17 -11.38 23.46
N ASN A 150 3.25 -11.21 24.78
CA ASN A 150 4.42 -11.67 25.56
C ASN A 150 4.70 -13.16 25.35
N SER A 151 3.66 -14.01 25.32
CA SER A 151 3.82 -15.45 25.08
C SER A 151 4.48 -15.76 23.73
N VAL A 152 4.17 -14.99 22.68
CA VAL A 152 4.81 -15.15 21.36
C VAL A 152 6.25 -14.65 21.39
N LYS A 153 6.51 -13.54 22.09
CA LYS A 153 7.86 -13.00 22.25
C LYS A 153 8.76 -13.94 23.06
N ASP A 154 8.26 -14.51 24.16
CA ASP A 154 8.98 -15.48 24.99
C ASP A 154 9.28 -16.76 24.19
N PHE A 155 8.30 -17.28 23.44
CA PHE A 155 8.53 -18.39 22.53
C PHE A 155 9.61 -18.10 21.49
N ALA A 156 9.61 -16.90 20.90
CA ALA A 156 10.63 -16.49 19.94
C ALA A 156 12.02 -16.32 20.56
N ARG A 157 12.13 -16.02 21.86
CA ARG A 157 13.43 -16.01 22.57
C ARG A 157 13.95 -17.42 22.80
N GLU A 158 13.05 -18.35 23.17
CA GLU A 158 13.39 -19.76 23.39
C GLU A 158 13.65 -20.52 22.09
N ASN A 159 13.02 -20.08 20.99
CA ASN A 159 13.05 -20.70 19.67
C ASN A 159 13.36 -19.63 18.60
N PRO A 160 14.59 -19.05 18.62
CA PRO A 160 14.91 -17.91 17.77
C PRO A 160 14.76 -18.28 16.28
N PRO A 161 14.02 -17.48 15.51
CA PRO A 161 13.95 -17.67 14.07
C PRO A 161 15.34 -17.50 13.46
N ARG A 162 15.58 -18.13 12.33
CA ARG A 162 16.85 -17.99 11.61
C ARG A 162 16.98 -16.55 11.10
N MET A 163 18.00 -15.86 11.59
CA MET A 163 18.46 -14.58 11.07
C MET A 163 19.76 -14.84 10.29
N ARG A 164 19.81 -14.50 8.99
CA ARG A 164 21.04 -14.74 8.22
C ARG A 164 22.05 -13.63 8.51
N ALA A 165 23.32 -14.04 8.65
CA ALA A 165 24.42 -13.11 8.86
C ALA A 165 24.62 -12.23 7.63
N TRP A 166 24.84 -10.94 7.87
CA TRP A 166 25.20 -10.00 6.80
C TRP A 166 26.67 -10.20 6.39
N PRO A 167 27.02 -9.95 5.12
CA PRO A 167 28.42 -9.93 4.71
C PRO A 167 29.18 -8.83 5.45
N GLU A 168 30.47 -9.05 5.73
CA GLU A 168 31.33 -8.06 6.43
C GLU A 168 31.36 -6.70 5.71
N VAL A 169 31.30 -6.73 4.37
CA VAL A 169 31.14 -5.55 3.53
C VAL A 169 29.92 -5.76 2.66
N SER A 170 28.78 -5.21 3.08
CA SER A 170 27.55 -5.19 2.28
C SER A 170 27.52 -3.95 1.39
N LYS A 171 27.14 -4.13 0.13
CA LYS A 171 26.82 -3.04 -0.80
C LYS A 171 25.33 -2.68 -0.81
N THR A 172 24.51 -3.38 -0.02
CA THR A 172 23.06 -3.15 0.00
C THR A 172 22.76 -1.77 0.55
N HIS A 173 21.84 -1.06 -0.11
CA HIS A 173 21.39 0.26 0.32
C HIS A 173 20.00 0.53 -0.22
N VAL A 174 19.32 1.48 0.42
CA VAL A 174 18.05 2.03 -0.06
C VAL A 174 18.34 3.28 -0.88
N SER A 175 17.65 3.42 -2.02
CA SER A 175 17.71 4.60 -2.88
C SER A 175 16.32 5.23 -2.99
N HIS A 176 16.24 6.55 -2.87
CA HIS A 176 15.01 7.31 -3.05
C HIS A 176 15.31 8.66 -3.70
N MET A 177 14.28 9.31 -4.23
CA MET A 177 14.41 10.64 -4.82
C MET A 177 14.82 11.67 -3.76
N SER A 178 15.56 12.70 -4.18
CA SER A 178 15.99 13.81 -3.30
C SER A 178 15.16 15.09 -3.50
N SER A 179 14.37 15.15 -4.57
CA SER A 179 13.44 16.23 -4.90
C SER A 179 12.46 15.76 -5.98
N GLY A 180 11.33 16.46 -6.13
CA GLY A 180 10.32 16.15 -7.14
C GLY A 180 9.43 14.95 -6.82
N ASP A 181 9.51 14.41 -5.62
CA ASP A 181 8.65 13.34 -5.10
C ASP A 181 7.48 13.89 -4.28
N PHE A 182 6.63 13.01 -3.74
CA PHE A 182 5.48 13.45 -2.95
C PHE A 182 5.91 14.15 -1.67
N ARG A 183 6.97 13.68 -1.00
CA ARG A 183 7.47 14.32 0.22
C ARG A 183 7.88 15.78 -0.03
N SER A 184 8.72 16.02 -1.04
CA SER A 184 9.32 17.33 -1.30
C SER A 184 8.33 18.37 -1.83
N ASN A 185 7.24 17.94 -2.45
CA ASN A 185 6.21 18.81 -3.02
C ASN A 185 4.99 19.00 -2.12
N GLU A 186 4.96 18.41 -0.93
CA GLU A 186 3.78 18.39 -0.07
C GLU A 186 3.39 19.78 0.46
N LYS A 187 2.09 20.07 0.44
CA LYS A 187 1.46 21.20 1.12
C LYS A 187 0.26 20.70 1.91
N ALA A 188 0.04 21.27 3.09
CA ALA A 188 -1.08 20.90 3.94
C ALA A 188 -1.71 22.11 4.63
N VAL A 189 -2.95 21.93 5.08
CA VAL A 189 -3.71 22.91 5.84
C VAL A 189 -4.74 22.22 6.74
N THR A 190 -4.84 22.67 7.99
CA THR A 190 -5.99 22.34 8.85
C THR A 190 -7.13 23.34 8.64
N LEU A 191 -8.31 22.86 8.28
CA LEU A 191 -9.47 23.73 8.07
C LEU A 191 -10.23 23.98 9.37
N ALA A 192 -10.48 25.25 9.72
CA ALA A 192 -11.24 25.60 10.93
C ALA A 192 -12.76 25.42 10.78
N GLU A 193 -13.29 25.59 9.57
CA GLU A 193 -14.72 25.49 9.26
C GLU A 193 -14.97 24.34 8.29
N ALA A 194 -16.16 23.72 8.37
CA ALA A 194 -16.59 22.73 7.39
C ALA A 194 -16.76 23.39 6.00
N THR A 195 -16.40 22.64 4.95
CA THR A 195 -16.64 23.05 3.56
C THR A 195 -16.78 21.81 2.68
N THR A 196 -17.36 21.98 1.50
CA THR A 196 -17.20 21.02 0.39
C THR A 196 -16.27 21.66 -0.63
N ALA A 197 -15.09 21.07 -0.82
CA ALA A 197 -14.14 21.50 -1.82
C ALA A 197 -14.32 20.72 -3.14
N ARG A 198 -13.69 21.19 -4.21
CA ARG A 198 -13.50 20.45 -5.46
C ARG A 198 -12.02 20.41 -5.83
N ILE A 199 -11.64 19.44 -6.65
CA ILE A 199 -10.29 19.33 -7.22
C ILE A 199 -10.38 19.63 -8.71
N GLU A 200 -9.58 20.57 -9.18
CA GLU A 200 -9.58 21.03 -10.56
C GLU A 200 -8.16 21.19 -11.11
N HIS A 201 -8.04 21.01 -12.42
CA HIS A 201 -6.86 21.32 -13.22
C HIS A 201 -7.16 22.53 -14.11
N GLU A 202 -6.30 23.54 -14.07
CA GLU A 202 -6.32 24.66 -15.02
C GLU A 202 -5.14 24.53 -15.98
N SER A 203 -5.42 24.35 -17.28
CA SER A 203 -4.41 24.28 -18.33
C SER A 203 -3.83 25.67 -18.65
N ALA A 204 -2.72 25.70 -19.39
CA ALA A 204 -2.02 26.93 -19.76
C ALA A 204 -2.88 27.95 -20.56
N ASP A 205 -3.95 27.49 -21.22
CA ASP A 205 -4.91 28.33 -21.96
C ASP A 205 -6.07 28.85 -21.08
N GLY A 206 -6.11 28.49 -19.80
CA GLY A 206 -7.14 28.86 -18.83
C GLY A 206 -8.37 27.94 -18.82
N THR A 207 -8.36 26.84 -19.58
CA THR A 207 -9.43 25.84 -19.51
C THR A 207 -9.40 25.11 -18.16
N VAL A 208 -10.55 24.99 -17.50
CA VAL A 208 -10.68 24.31 -16.21
C VAL A 208 -11.34 22.95 -16.38
N LEU A 209 -10.63 21.90 -16.01
CA LEU A 209 -11.14 20.54 -15.91
C LEU A 209 -11.39 20.19 -14.44
N VAL A 210 -12.64 19.95 -14.07
CA VAL A 210 -12.97 19.47 -12.73
C VAL A 210 -12.72 17.96 -12.67
N LEU A 211 -11.75 17.55 -11.87
CA LEU A 211 -11.38 16.15 -11.67
C LEU A 211 -12.19 15.50 -10.54
N ARG A 212 -12.62 16.31 -9.57
CA ARG A 212 -13.53 15.88 -8.49
C ARG A 212 -14.44 17.00 -8.05
N GLU A 213 -15.74 16.83 -8.26
CA GLU A 213 -16.76 17.84 -7.93
C GLU A 213 -16.97 18.04 -6.41
N SER A 214 -16.89 16.96 -5.63
CA SER A 214 -17.26 17.00 -4.20
C SER A 214 -16.22 16.32 -3.31
N LEU A 215 -15.61 17.12 -2.45
CA LEU A 215 -14.71 16.72 -1.39
C LEU A 215 -15.18 17.35 -0.06
N PRO A 216 -16.05 16.65 0.70
CA PRO A 216 -16.46 17.11 2.01
C PRO A 216 -15.27 17.15 2.98
N ILE A 217 -15.11 18.26 3.69
CA ILE A 217 -14.07 18.50 4.68
C ILE A 217 -14.73 18.97 5.98
N GLN A 218 -14.40 18.30 7.08
CA GLN A 218 -14.91 18.57 8.42
C GLN A 218 -14.10 19.69 9.11
N PRO A 219 -14.67 20.35 10.13
CA PRO A 219 -13.91 21.25 10.99
C PRO A 219 -12.76 20.49 11.67
N GLY A 220 -11.58 21.08 11.66
CA GLY A 220 -10.36 20.50 12.21
C GLY A 220 -9.73 19.41 11.36
N GLU A 221 -10.28 19.05 10.20
CA GLU A 221 -9.66 18.05 9.31
C GLU A 221 -8.39 18.63 8.67
N VAL A 222 -7.33 17.82 8.66
CA VAL A 222 -6.10 18.10 7.91
C VAL A 222 -6.32 17.67 6.47
N LEU A 223 -6.07 18.58 5.54
CA LEU A 223 -6.04 18.33 4.10
C LEU A 223 -4.62 18.58 3.61
N ASP A 224 -4.04 17.59 2.95
CA ASP A 224 -2.76 17.69 2.24
C ASP A 224 -2.95 17.43 0.75
N ALA A 225 -2.06 18.02 -0.04
CA ALA A 225 -1.94 17.78 -1.47
C ALA A 225 -0.48 17.82 -1.88
N THR A 226 -0.12 16.99 -2.85
CA THR A 226 1.25 16.84 -3.32
C THR A 226 1.27 16.28 -4.74
N PHE A 227 2.45 16.24 -5.37
CA PHE A 227 2.66 15.56 -6.64
C PHE A 227 4.05 14.94 -6.74
N MET A 228 4.16 13.88 -7.54
CA MET A 228 5.43 13.32 -8.00
C MET A 228 5.63 13.74 -9.45
N SER A 229 6.77 14.39 -9.71
CA SER A 229 7.15 14.80 -11.05
C SER A 229 7.57 13.58 -11.87
N LYS A 230 6.90 13.34 -12.99
CA LYS A 230 7.24 12.25 -13.92
C LYS A 230 8.67 12.38 -14.41
N LYS A 231 9.08 13.59 -14.78
CA LYS A 231 10.43 13.86 -15.25
C LYS A 231 11.48 13.52 -14.19
N ALA A 232 11.30 14.02 -12.95
CA ALA A 232 12.22 13.74 -11.86
C ALA A 232 12.28 12.24 -11.52
N LEU A 233 11.14 11.56 -11.55
CA LEU A 233 11.05 10.11 -11.34
C LEU A 233 11.83 9.33 -12.41
N VAL A 234 11.61 9.63 -13.69
CA VAL A 234 12.28 8.96 -14.81
C VAL A 234 13.79 9.19 -14.76
N ASP A 235 14.22 10.43 -14.50
CA ASP A 235 15.65 10.76 -14.37
C ASP A 235 16.30 10.03 -13.19
N PHE A 236 15.60 9.97 -12.05
CA PHE A 236 16.03 9.19 -10.88
C PHE A 236 16.16 7.70 -11.22
N LEU A 237 15.12 7.08 -11.77
CA LEU A 237 15.12 5.64 -12.09
C LEU A 237 16.24 5.30 -13.07
N ARG A 238 16.46 6.11 -14.10
CA ARG A 238 17.54 5.90 -15.07
C ARG A 238 18.92 5.96 -14.40
N GLY A 239 19.11 6.93 -13.51
CA GLY A 239 20.31 7.02 -12.67
C GLY A 239 20.49 5.80 -11.77
N GLU A 240 19.42 5.32 -11.13
CA GLU A 240 19.51 4.19 -10.21
C GLU A 240 19.80 2.86 -10.91
N VAL A 241 19.25 2.63 -12.11
CA VAL A 241 19.56 1.47 -12.97
C VAL A 241 21.04 1.49 -13.37
N ALA A 242 21.55 2.64 -13.84
CA ALA A 242 22.95 2.78 -14.22
C ALA A 242 23.91 2.57 -13.03
N ASP A 243 23.62 3.16 -11.87
CA ASP A 243 24.46 3.01 -10.68
C ASP A 243 24.41 1.58 -10.10
N ALA A 244 23.27 0.88 -10.20
CA ALA A 244 23.19 -0.54 -9.82
C ALA A 244 24.14 -1.40 -10.68
N LYS A 245 24.20 -1.11 -12.00
CA LYS A 245 25.10 -1.78 -12.95
C LYS A 245 26.55 -1.51 -12.60
N GLU A 246 26.91 -0.25 -12.38
CA GLU A 246 28.28 0.16 -12.02
C GLU A 246 28.76 -0.52 -10.73
N LYS A 247 27.89 -0.59 -9.71
CA LYS A 247 28.22 -1.20 -8.41
C LYS A 247 28.17 -2.73 -8.41
N GLY A 248 27.57 -3.34 -9.43
CA GLY A 248 27.37 -4.79 -9.54
C GLY A 248 26.42 -5.36 -8.47
N VAL A 249 25.36 -4.61 -8.14
CA VAL A 249 24.30 -5.03 -7.20
C VAL A 249 23.00 -5.27 -7.94
N LEU A 250 22.10 -6.07 -7.36
CA LEU A 250 20.78 -6.26 -7.94
C LEU A 250 19.97 -4.97 -7.88
N PHE A 251 19.31 -4.61 -8.98
CA PHE A 251 18.24 -3.62 -8.98
C PHE A 251 16.96 -4.26 -8.40
N SER A 252 16.30 -3.55 -7.48
CA SER A 252 15.00 -3.95 -6.96
C SER A 252 14.13 -2.73 -6.65
N LEU A 253 12.89 -2.75 -7.09
CA LEU A 253 11.86 -1.74 -6.87
C LEU A 253 10.86 -2.26 -5.82
N HIS A 254 10.57 -1.44 -4.82
CA HIS A 254 9.69 -1.82 -3.70
C HIS A 254 8.53 -0.84 -3.59
N MET A 255 7.33 -1.29 -3.95
CA MET A 255 6.10 -0.47 -4.02
C MET A 255 4.96 -1.14 -3.24
N LYS A 256 3.76 -0.52 -3.24
CA LYS A 256 2.56 -1.08 -2.63
C LYS A 256 1.36 -1.03 -3.59
N ALA A 257 1.56 -1.47 -4.83
CA ALA A 257 0.62 -1.30 -5.95
C ALA A 257 -0.80 -1.84 -5.73
N THR A 258 -0.96 -2.90 -4.93
CA THR A 258 -2.29 -3.44 -4.60
C THR A 258 -3.11 -2.55 -3.68
N MET A 259 -2.43 -1.77 -2.82
CA MET A 259 -3.06 -0.81 -1.92
C MET A 259 -3.16 0.55 -2.60
N MET A 260 -2.04 1.07 -3.09
CA MET A 260 -1.94 2.34 -3.79
C MET A 260 -2.33 2.20 -5.26
N LYS A 261 -3.59 1.82 -5.50
CA LYS A 261 -4.12 1.32 -6.78
C LYS A 261 -4.08 2.30 -7.98
N VAL A 262 -3.64 3.55 -7.77
CA VAL A 262 -3.51 4.56 -8.83
C VAL A 262 -2.05 4.98 -8.99
N SER A 263 -1.42 5.53 -7.94
CA SER A 263 -0.06 6.06 -8.00
C SER A 263 0.99 5.01 -8.31
N ASP A 264 0.98 3.90 -7.57
CA ASP A 264 2.08 2.95 -7.58
C ASP A 264 2.17 2.15 -8.88
N PRO A 265 1.06 1.73 -9.53
CA PRO A 265 1.12 1.17 -10.89
C PRO A 265 1.76 2.11 -11.91
N ILE A 266 1.49 3.42 -11.86
CA ILE A 266 2.10 4.40 -12.77
C ILE A 266 3.62 4.51 -12.52
N ILE A 267 4.02 4.59 -11.25
CA ILE A 267 5.45 4.60 -10.87
C ILE A 267 6.14 3.32 -11.34
N PHE A 268 5.49 2.17 -11.16
CA PHE A 268 5.98 0.88 -11.60
C PHE A 268 6.16 0.83 -13.12
N GLY A 269 5.17 1.28 -13.88
CA GLY A 269 5.25 1.34 -15.34
C GLY A 269 6.35 2.25 -15.86
N HIS A 270 6.61 3.38 -15.20
CA HIS A 270 7.79 4.19 -15.50
C HIS A 270 9.10 3.43 -15.26
N CYS A 271 9.19 2.64 -14.19
CA CYS A 271 10.37 1.81 -13.94
C CYS A 271 10.53 0.70 -14.99
N VAL A 272 9.44 0.05 -15.43
CA VAL A 272 9.49 -0.93 -16.51
C VAL A 272 10.00 -0.28 -17.80
N ARG A 273 9.43 0.87 -18.19
CA ARG A 273 9.85 1.59 -19.39
C ARG A 273 11.32 2.03 -19.33
N VAL A 274 11.81 2.47 -18.17
CA VAL A 274 13.22 2.88 -17.99
C VAL A 274 14.17 1.67 -18.01
N PHE A 275 13.81 0.56 -17.36
CA PHE A 275 14.67 -0.63 -17.35
C PHE A 275 14.79 -1.26 -18.75
N PHE A 276 13.72 -1.19 -19.54
CA PHE A 276 13.64 -1.71 -20.91
C PHE A 276 13.60 -0.58 -21.96
N GLU A 277 14.28 0.55 -21.71
CA GLU A 277 14.17 1.79 -22.53
C GLU A 277 14.40 1.51 -24.02
N ASP A 278 15.50 0.85 -24.37
CA ASP A 278 15.83 0.49 -25.76
C ASP A 278 14.75 -0.41 -26.43
N LEU A 279 14.10 -1.28 -25.65
CA LEU A 279 13.05 -2.17 -26.16
C LEU A 279 11.78 -1.38 -26.50
N PHE A 280 11.37 -0.47 -25.61
CA PHE A 280 10.20 0.38 -25.82
C PHE A 280 10.44 1.44 -26.90
N GLU A 281 11.66 1.96 -27.04
CA GLU A 281 12.02 2.85 -28.15
C GLU A 281 11.95 2.13 -29.50
N LYS A 282 12.39 0.87 -29.57
CA LYS A 282 12.41 0.10 -30.83
C LYS A 282 11.04 -0.42 -31.25
N HIS A 283 10.21 -0.87 -30.31
CA HIS A 283 8.93 -1.55 -30.59
C HIS A 283 7.68 -0.79 -30.12
N GLY A 284 7.82 0.47 -29.71
CA GLY A 284 6.73 1.29 -29.14
C GLY A 284 5.43 1.26 -29.94
N ASP A 285 5.49 1.55 -31.24
CA ASP A 285 4.29 1.55 -32.11
C ASP A 285 3.57 0.19 -32.12
N LEU A 286 4.32 -0.91 -32.09
CA LEU A 286 3.75 -2.26 -32.04
C LEU A 286 3.18 -2.57 -30.66
N PHE A 287 3.85 -2.16 -29.59
CA PHE A 287 3.33 -2.31 -28.23
C PHE A 287 2.03 -1.53 -28.01
N ASP A 288 1.92 -0.34 -28.60
CA ASP A 288 0.68 0.44 -28.61
C ASP A 288 -0.43 -0.27 -29.39
N GLU A 289 -0.13 -0.86 -30.56
CA GLU A 289 -1.09 -1.65 -31.35
C GLU A 289 -1.59 -2.90 -30.58
N LEU A 290 -0.70 -3.54 -29.82
CA LEU A 290 -1.02 -4.72 -29.02
C LEU A 290 -1.72 -4.40 -27.69
N GLY A 291 -1.81 -3.12 -27.32
CA GLY A 291 -2.37 -2.68 -26.04
C GLY A 291 -1.52 -3.16 -24.85
N VAL A 292 -0.20 -3.07 -24.96
CA VAL A 292 0.73 -3.35 -23.85
C VAL A 292 0.60 -2.26 -22.79
N ASP A 293 0.38 -2.65 -21.54
CA ASP A 293 0.31 -1.77 -20.37
C ASP A 293 1.46 -2.04 -19.39
N PRO A 294 2.56 -1.27 -19.42
CA PRO A 294 3.67 -1.42 -18.48
C PRO A 294 3.28 -1.17 -17.02
N ASN A 295 2.14 -0.54 -16.74
CA ASN A 295 1.64 -0.40 -15.37
C ASN A 295 1.17 -1.74 -14.79
N GLN A 296 0.84 -2.73 -15.64
CA GLN A 296 0.63 -4.14 -15.24
C GLN A 296 1.93 -4.94 -15.13
N GLY A 297 3.06 -4.35 -15.52
CA GLY A 297 4.39 -4.93 -15.45
C GLY A 297 4.89 -5.57 -16.73
N PHE A 298 6.13 -6.02 -16.71
CA PHE A 298 6.79 -6.63 -17.87
C PHE A 298 6.17 -7.97 -18.27
N GLY A 299 5.45 -8.64 -17.36
CA GLY A 299 4.67 -9.83 -17.68
C GLY A 299 3.61 -9.57 -18.75
N ASP A 300 2.98 -8.39 -18.75
CA ASP A 300 1.99 -8.02 -19.77
C ASP A 300 2.64 -7.92 -21.16
N VAL A 301 3.85 -7.36 -21.27
CA VAL A 301 4.64 -7.37 -22.53
C VAL A 301 4.80 -8.80 -23.03
N LEU A 302 5.20 -9.73 -22.16
CA LEU A 302 5.44 -11.13 -22.52
C LEU A 302 4.15 -11.85 -22.94
N GLU A 303 3.01 -11.54 -22.30
CA GLU A 303 1.70 -12.07 -22.66
C GLU A 303 1.28 -11.58 -24.06
N LYS A 304 1.32 -10.28 -24.32
CA LYS A 304 0.87 -9.69 -25.58
C LYS A 304 1.70 -10.11 -26.79
N ILE A 305 3.01 -10.31 -26.63
CA ILE A 305 3.88 -10.76 -27.73
C ILE A 305 3.75 -12.27 -28.02
N ALA A 306 3.15 -13.05 -27.12
CA ALA A 306 3.06 -14.51 -27.28
C ALA A 306 2.23 -14.91 -28.51
N ASP A 307 1.25 -14.07 -28.88
CA ASP A 307 0.33 -14.27 -30.01
C ASP A 307 0.89 -13.74 -31.35
N LEU A 308 2.07 -13.12 -31.35
CA LEU A 308 2.70 -12.62 -32.57
C LEU A 308 3.25 -13.75 -33.46
N PRO A 309 3.40 -13.49 -34.79
CA PRO A 309 4.14 -14.39 -35.67
C PRO A 309 5.56 -14.63 -35.16
N ASN A 310 6.02 -15.88 -35.25
CA ASN A 310 7.31 -16.34 -34.70
C ASN A 310 8.50 -15.44 -35.05
N GLU A 311 8.55 -14.90 -36.27
CA GLU A 311 9.64 -14.01 -36.70
C GLU A 311 9.69 -12.73 -35.86
N LYS A 312 8.54 -12.06 -35.69
CA LYS A 312 8.46 -10.82 -34.93
C LYS A 312 8.62 -11.07 -33.43
N ARG A 313 8.03 -12.16 -32.93
CA ARG A 313 8.22 -12.61 -31.54
C ARG A 313 9.70 -12.88 -31.23
N SER A 314 10.40 -13.62 -32.10
CA SER A 314 11.82 -13.95 -31.90
C SER A 314 12.72 -12.70 -31.93
N GLU A 315 12.38 -11.72 -32.76
CA GLU A 315 13.08 -10.41 -32.78
C GLU A 315 12.97 -9.71 -31.42
N ILE A 316 11.75 -9.61 -30.89
CA ILE A 316 11.49 -8.96 -29.60
C ILE A 316 12.16 -9.74 -28.46
N GLU A 317 12.04 -11.08 -28.45
CA GLU A 317 12.70 -11.93 -27.45
C GLU A 317 14.23 -11.75 -27.47
N ALA A 318 14.84 -11.60 -28.65
CA ALA A 318 16.28 -11.32 -28.77
C ALA A 318 16.67 -9.94 -28.21
N ASP A 319 15.86 -8.91 -28.46
CA ASP A 319 16.08 -7.57 -27.89
C ASP A 319 15.93 -7.58 -26.36
N ILE A 320 14.97 -8.35 -25.82
CA ILE A 320 14.81 -8.54 -24.38
C ILE A 320 16.06 -9.16 -23.77
N GLN A 321 16.63 -10.20 -24.41
CA GLN A 321 17.87 -10.81 -23.95
C GLN A 321 19.06 -9.84 -24.03
N ALA A 322 19.09 -8.98 -25.05
CA ALA A 322 20.11 -7.94 -25.16
C ALA A 322 20.01 -6.94 -24.01
N VAL A 323 18.80 -6.53 -23.61
CA VAL A 323 18.59 -5.68 -22.43
C VAL A 323 19.11 -6.38 -21.18
N PHE A 324 18.74 -7.63 -20.90
CA PHE A 324 19.24 -8.33 -19.71
C PHE A 324 20.75 -8.56 -19.70
N ALA A 325 21.38 -8.68 -20.86
CA ALA A 325 22.83 -8.82 -20.98
C ALA A 325 23.58 -7.50 -20.68
N ASP A 326 22.94 -6.34 -20.91
CA ASP A 326 23.54 -5.03 -20.66
C ASP A 326 23.06 -4.37 -19.35
N ALA A 327 21.85 -4.63 -18.88
CA ALA A 327 21.26 -4.08 -17.66
C ALA A 327 21.96 -4.60 -16.38
N PRO A 328 21.77 -3.94 -15.22
CA PRO A 328 22.11 -4.59 -13.95
C PRO A 328 21.32 -5.90 -13.77
N GLY A 329 21.86 -6.82 -12.98
CA GLY A 329 21.05 -7.92 -12.48
C GLY A 329 19.81 -7.39 -11.75
N ILE A 330 18.68 -8.07 -11.88
CA ILE A 330 17.41 -7.70 -11.27
C ILE A 330 17.01 -8.72 -10.20
N ALA A 331 16.38 -8.26 -9.13
CA ALA A 331 15.83 -9.18 -8.12
C ALA A 331 14.76 -10.09 -8.72
N MET A 332 14.76 -11.35 -8.31
CA MET A 332 13.84 -12.38 -8.78
C MET A 332 12.75 -12.67 -7.75
N VAL A 333 11.54 -12.86 -8.24
CA VAL A 333 10.40 -13.42 -7.49
C VAL A 333 10.47 -14.95 -7.54
N ASP A 334 10.73 -15.50 -8.73
CA ASP A 334 10.93 -16.93 -8.99
C ASP A 334 12.00 -17.08 -10.09
N SER A 335 13.24 -17.39 -9.69
CA SER A 335 14.38 -17.50 -10.61
C SER A 335 14.24 -18.66 -11.58
N ASP A 336 13.66 -19.79 -11.15
CA ASP A 336 13.48 -20.99 -11.98
C ASP A 336 12.53 -20.74 -13.15
N LYS A 337 11.61 -19.78 -12.99
CA LYS A 337 10.64 -19.36 -14.03
C LYS A 337 11.01 -18.06 -14.73
N GLY A 338 12.11 -17.42 -14.34
CA GLY A 338 12.49 -16.11 -14.89
C GLY A 338 11.54 -14.97 -14.49
N ILE A 339 10.79 -15.11 -13.38
CA ILE A 339 9.87 -14.06 -12.90
C ILE A 339 10.69 -13.05 -12.10
N THR A 340 10.83 -11.85 -12.67
CA THR A 340 11.61 -10.75 -12.11
C THR A 340 10.76 -9.87 -11.20
N ASN A 341 11.41 -8.99 -10.45
CA ASN A 341 10.76 -7.94 -9.66
C ASN A 341 9.89 -6.98 -10.50
N LEU A 342 10.19 -6.83 -11.80
CA LEU A 342 9.41 -6.00 -12.72
C LEU A 342 8.32 -6.78 -13.47
N HIS A 343 8.13 -8.07 -13.16
CA HIS A 343 7.17 -8.92 -13.86
C HIS A 343 5.71 -8.51 -13.59
N ALA A 344 5.34 -8.35 -12.31
CA ALA A 344 4.05 -7.82 -11.92
C ALA A 344 4.15 -6.87 -10.70
N PRO A 345 3.38 -5.77 -10.66
CA PRO A 345 3.47 -4.73 -9.63
C PRO A 345 3.02 -5.20 -8.23
N SER A 346 2.33 -6.34 -8.15
CA SER A 346 1.85 -6.94 -6.90
C SER A 346 2.82 -7.93 -6.26
N ASP A 347 3.88 -8.36 -6.96
CA ASP A 347 4.71 -9.46 -6.50
C ASP A 347 5.65 -9.04 -5.36
N ILE A 348 6.24 -7.84 -5.45
CA ILE A 348 7.14 -7.29 -4.43
C ILE A 348 6.47 -6.11 -3.74
N ILE A 349 5.88 -6.40 -2.57
CA ILE A 349 5.17 -5.43 -1.75
C ILE A 349 6.11 -4.94 -0.64
N ILE A 350 6.42 -3.64 -0.62
CA ILE A 350 7.44 -3.01 0.23
C ILE A 350 7.39 -3.45 1.71
N ASP A 351 6.21 -3.49 2.33
CA ASP A 351 6.05 -3.84 3.76
C ASP A 351 6.22 -5.33 4.05
N ALA A 352 6.20 -6.18 3.01
CA ALA A 352 6.44 -7.61 3.08
C ALA A 352 7.77 -8.03 2.45
N ALA A 353 8.39 -7.21 1.60
CA ALA A 353 9.62 -7.52 0.88
C ALA A 353 10.87 -6.95 1.57
N MET A 354 10.81 -5.72 2.08
CA MET A 354 11.94 -5.09 2.77
C MET A 354 12.34 -5.85 4.05
N PRO A 355 11.42 -6.26 4.95
CA PRO A 355 11.84 -6.96 6.17
C PRO A 355 12.51 -8.33 5.91
N PRO A 356 12.02 -9.20 5.00
CA PRO A 356 12.74 -10.42 4.63
C PRO A 356 14.08 -10.16 3.97
N MET A 357 14.19 -9.16 3.07
CA MET A 357 15.49 -8.78 2.48
C MET A 357 16.49 -8.43 3.58
N ILE A 358 16.08 -7.62 4.56
CA ILE A 358 16.91 -7.23 5.71
C ILE A 358 17.26 -8.44 6.62
N ARG A 359 16.30 -9.34 6.85
CA ARG A 359 16.49 -10.57 7.63
C ARG A 359 17.46 -11.54 6.95
N ASP A 360 17.37 -11.67 5.63
CA ASP A 360 18.10 -12.63 4.81
C ASP A 360 19.40 -12.00 4.25
N SER A 361 20.21 -11.44 5.15
CA SER A 361 21.55 -10.89 4.88
C SER A 361 21.59 -9.56 4.12
N GLY A 362 20.46 -8.86 3.98
CA GLY A 362 20.38 -7.66 3.15
C GLY A 362 20.37 -7.99 1.67
N ARG A 363 19.90 -9.18 1.28
CA ARG A 363 20.06 -9.71 -0.08
C ARG A 363 18.73 -10.15 -0.65
N MET A 364 18.67 -10.15 -1.98
CA MET A 364 17.57 -10.71 -2.75
C MET A 364 18.10 -11.78 -3.71
N TRP A 365 17.20 -12.58 -4.27
CA TRP A 365 17.55 -13.66 -5.19
C TRP A 365 17.90 -13.09 -6.56
N ASN A 366 19.01 -13.53 -7.14
CA ASN A 366 19.41 -13.22 -8.52
C ASN A 366 18.89 -14.29 -9.51
N ALA A 367 19.21 -14.12 -10.80
CA ALA A 367 18.79 -15.05 -11.85
C ALA A 367 19.32 -16.49 -11.68
N ASP A 368 20.45 -16.67 -10.98
CA ASP A 368 21.06 -17.98 -10.68
C ASP A 368 20.44 -18.66 -9.44
N GLY A 369 19.42 -18.04 -8.82
CA GLY A 369 18.82 -18.57 -7.59
C GLY A 369 19.72 -18.40 -6.36
N GLU A 370 20.60 -17.39 -6.36
CA GLU A 370 21.53 -17.09 -5.27
C GLU A 370 21.23 -15.73 -4.62
N LEU A 371 21.56 -15.59 -3.33
CA LEU A 371 21.40 -14.32 -2.63
C LEU A 371 22.54 -13.35 -2.96
N GLN A 372 22.19 -12.16 -3.46
CA GLN A 372 23.11 -11.09 -3.83
C GLN A 372 22.70 -9.75 -3.21
N ASP A 373 23.69 -8.90 -2.90
CA ASP A 373 23.46 -7.54 -2.41
C ASP A 373 22.64 -6.75 -3.44
N CYS A 374 21.75 -5.88 -2.95
CA CYS A 374 20.77 -5.19 -3.80
C CYS A 374 20.69 -3.70 -3.48
N LYS A 375 20.35 -2.92 -4.49
CA LYS A 375 19.80 -1.60 -4.35
C LYS A 375 18.28 -1.72 -4.21
N ALA A 376 17.75 -1.31 -3.06
CA ALA A 376 16.32 -1.24 -2.80
C ALA A 376 15.80 0.16 -3.15
N VAL A 377 15.25 0.30 -4.36
CA VAL A 377 14.68 1.54 -4.88
C VAL A 377 13.26 1.72 -4.32
N ILE A 378 13.08 2.81 -3.59
CA ILE A 378 11.80 3.29 -3.04
C ILE A 378 11.70 4.75 -3.49
N PRO A 379 11.03 5.06 -4.61
CA PRO A 379 11.15 6.38 -5.23
C PRO A 379 10.77 7.55 -4.31
N ASP A 380 9.64 7.45 -3.61
CA ASP A 380 9.22 8.49 -2.67
C ASP A 380 9.99 8.44 -1.34
N SER A 381 10.47 9.60 -0.91
CA SER A 381 11.32 9.71 0.27
C SER A 381 10.57 9.83 1.60
N SER A 382 9.23 9.85 1.62
CA SER A 382 8.45 9.99 2.87
C SER A 382 8.75 8.88 3.87
N TYR A 383 8.93 7.65 3.38
CA TYR A 383 9.12 6.46 4.21
C TYR A 383 10.41 5.70 3.91
N ALA A 384 11.11 5.98 2.80
CA ALA A 384 12.31 5.25 2.40
C ALA A 384 13.42 5.30 3.47
N GLY A 385 13.61 6.46 4.12
CA GLY A 385 14.68 6.69 5.08
C GLY A 385 14.68 5.74 6.28
N ILE A 386 13.52 5.25 6.73
CA ILE A 386 13.46 4.33 7.88
C ILE A 386 14.06 2.96 7.55
N TYR A 387 13.92 2.51 6.29
CA TYR A 387 14.53 1.26 5.84
C TYR A 387 16.03 1.44 5.63
N GLY A 388 16.46 2.58 5.06
CA GLY A 388 17.88 2.93 4.94
C GLY A 388 18.57 2.92 6.30
N THR A 389 17.95 3.56 7.30
CA THR A 389 18.43 3.57 8.68
C THR A 389 18.62 2.16 9.26
N MET A 390 17.68 1.24 8.99
CA MET A 390 17.78 -0.14 9.47
C MET A 390 18.88 -0.94 8.77
N VAL A 391 19.07 -0.72 7.46
CA VAL A 391 20.17 -1.32 6.69
C VAL A 391 21.52 -0.85 7.24
N GLU A 392 21.68 0.45 7.45
CA GLU A 392 22.90 1.07 8.00
C GLU A 392 23.21 0.57 9.41
N ASP A 393 22.20 0.48 10.29
CA ASP A 393 22.33 -0.04 11.65
C ASP A 393 22.82 -1.49 11.66
N ILE A 394 22.30 -2.35 10.79
CA ILE A 394 22.75 -3.75 10.71
C ILE A 394 24.15 -3.85 10.09
N GLN A 395 24.49 -3.01 9.11
CA GLN A 395 25.85 -2.94 8.58
C GLN A 395 26.86 -2.51 9.66
N ALA A 396 26.47 -1.60 10.56
CA ALA A 396 27.33 -1.10 11.64
C ALA A 396 27.40 -2.05 12.85
N HIS A 397 26.31 -2.74 13.19
CA HIS A 397 26.17 -3.45 14.47
C HIS A 397 25.86 -4.94 14.33
N GLY A 398 25.78 -5.45 13.10
CA GLY A 398 25.41 -6.82 12.81
C GLY A 398 23.91 -7.07 12.96
N GLN A 399 23.51 -8.28 12.59
CA GLN A 399 22.12 -8.73 12.57
C GLN A 399 21.48 -8.68 13.97
N PHE A 400 20.15 -8.47 14.04
CA PHE A 400 19.41 -8.53 15.30
C PHE A 400 19.46 -9.93 15.93
N ASP A 401 19.47 -9.96 17.26
CA ASP A 401 19.39 -11.19 18.05
C ASP A 401 17.97 -11.35 18.64
N PRO A 402 17.14 -12.27 18.12
CA PRO A 402 15.78 -12.48 18.62
C PRO A 402 15.71 -12.89 20.10
N THR A 403 16.79 -13.46 20.65
CA THR A 403 16.85 -13.96 22.02
C THR A 403 16.96 -12.84 23.05
N THR A 404 17.58 -11.72 22.68
CA THR A 404 17.84 -10.58 23.57
C THR A 404 17.09 -9.32 23.16
N MET A 405 16.75 -9.15 21.88
CA MET A 405 16.18 -7.89 21.39
C MET A 405 14.84 -7.56 22.07
N GLY A 406 14.58 -6.26 22.19
CA GLY A 406 13.37 -5.69 22.75
C GLY A 406 12.15 -5.87 21.86
N SER A 407 11.22 -4.91 21.90
CA SER A 407 10.04 -4.91 21.05
C SER A 407 9.59 -3.48 20.72
N VAL A 408 9.13 -3.27 19.48
CA VAL A 408 8.55 -1.99 19.03
C VAL A 408 7.09 -2.23 18.65
N PRO A 409 6.14 -2.06 19.59
CA PRO A 409 4.71 -1.98 19.30
C PRO A 409 4.34 -0.78 18.41
N ASN A 410 3.19 -0.84 17.75
CA ASN A 410 2.68 0.25 16.92
C ASN A 410 1.29 0.71 17.38
N VAL A 411 1.14 2.02 17.58
CA VAL A 411 -0.15 2.70 17.67
C VAL A 411 -0.35 3.52 16.40
N GLY A 412 -1.19 3.04 15.49
CA GLY A 412 -1.32 3.60 14.14
C GLY A 412 -2.60 4.40 13.94
N LEU A 413 -2.48 5.60 13.36
CA LEU A 413 -3.59 6.36 12.82
C LEU A 413 -4.12 5.65 11.56
N MET A 414 -5.39 5.26 11.56
CA MET A 414 -5.97 4.59 10.38
C MET A 414 -7.49 4.76 10.25
N ALA A 415 -8.17 5.23 11.30
CA ALA A 415 -9.62 5.31 11.31
C ALA A 415 -10.14 6.21 10.18
N GLN A 416 -11.27 5.83 9.58
CA GLN A 416 -11.95 6.61 8.54
C GLN A 416 -11.08 6.89 7.30
N LYS A 417 -10.25 5.91 6.91
CA LYS A 417 -9.36 5.98 5.74
C LYS A 417 -8.37 7.14 5.82
N ALA A 418 -7.77 7.32 7.00
CA ALA A 418 -6.80 8.39 7.23
C ALA A 418 -5.66 8.36 6.20
N GLU A 419 -5.24 9.54 5.77
CA GLU A 419 -4.02 9.77 4.98
C GLU A 419 -4.07 9.06 3.61
N GLU A 420 -2.98 8.45 3.15
CA GLU A 420 -2.86 7.88 1.81
C GLU A 420 -3.89 6.77 1.54
N TYR A 421 -4.35 6.04 2.58
CA TYR A 421 -5.38 5.01 2.44
C TYR A 421 -6.72 5.55 1.94
N GLY A 422 -6.96 6.85 2.12
CA GLY A 422 -8.13 7.54 1.63
C GLY A 422 -7.93 8.20 0.26
N SER A 423 -6.72 8.22 -0.30
CA SER A 423 -6.34 9.11 -1.42
C SER A 423 -6.74 8.63 -2.82
N HIS A 424 -7.17 7.38 -2.98
CA HIS A 424 -7.30 6.76 -4.31
C HIS A 424 -8.27 7.50 -5.24
N ASP A 425 -9.38 8.01 -4.71
CA ASP A 425 -10.39 8.78 -5.45
C ASP A 425 -10.04 10.29 -5.58
N LYS A 426 -8.81 10.64 -5.21
CA LYS A 426 -8.20 11.98 -5.23
C LYS A 426 -6.79 11.94 -5.81
N THR A 427 -6.43 10.85 -6.51
CA THR A 427 -5.13 10.68 -7.17
C THR A 427 -5.35 10.69 -8.67
N PHE A 428 -4.59 11.50 -9.38
CA PHE A 428 -4.76 11.73 -10.81
C PHE A 428 -3.40 11.76 -11.51
N GLU A 429 -3.31 11.11 -12.66
CA GLU A 429 -2.27 11.42 -13.63
C GLU A 429 -2.64 12.73 -14.33
N VAL A 430 -1.73 13.70 -14.31
CA VAL A 430 -2.02 15.06 -14.79
C VAL A 430 -2.10 15.07 -16.32
N PRO A 431 -3.20 15.58 -16.91
CA PRO A 431 -3.46 15.44 -18.35
C PRO A 431 -2.64 16.40 -19.23
N SER A 432 -2.15 17.51 -18.67
CA SER A 432 -1.32 18.48 -19.38
C SER A 432 -0.65 19.46 -18.39
N ALA A 433 0.36 20.19 -18.85
CA ALA A 433 0.98 21.23 -18.04
C ALA A 433 -0.03 22.31 -17.60
N GLY A 434 0.02 22.68 -16.32
CA GLY A 434 -0.97 23.58 -15.74
C GLY A 434 -0.85 23.73 -14.23
N ILE A 435 -1.99 24.01 -13.59
CA ILE A 435 -2.09 24.17 -12.14
C ILE A 435 -3.17 23.23 -11.60
N MET A 436 -2.79 22.34 -10.69
CA MET A 436 -3.72 21.55 -9.88
C MET A 436 -4.11 22.34 -8.65
N ARG A 437 -5.42 22.45 -8.35
CA ARG A 437 -5.94 23.18 -7.20
C ARG A 437 -6.99 22.40 -6.43
N VAL A 438 -7.01 22.61 -5.11
CA VAL A 438 -8.16 22.31 -4.27
C VAL A 438 -8.86 23.62 -3.93
N VAL A 439 -10.12 23.76 -4.33
CA VAL A 439 -10.90 25.00 -4.19
C VAL A 439 -12.10 24.76 -3.28
N ASP A 440 -12.28 25.62 -2.27
CA ASP A 440 -13.38 25.50 -1.31
C ASP A 440 -14.74 25.94 -1.91
N GLY A 441 -15.83 25.73 -1.15
CA GLY A 441 -17.18 26.07 -1.59
C GLY A 441 -17.45 27.58 -1.73
N LYS A 442 -16.50 28.44 -1.31
CA LYS A 442 -16.53 29.90 -1.47
C LYS A 442 -15.65 30.35 -2.65
N GLY A 443 -15.07 29.42 -3.41
CA GLY A 443 -14.19 29.71 -4.55
C GLY A 443 -12.76 30.07 -4.16
N ARG A 444 -12.34 29.84 -2.91
CA ARG A 444 -10.97 30.12 -2.46
C ARG A 444 -10.08 28.90 -2.67
N THR A 445 -8.91 29.12 -3.27
CA THR A 445 -7.87 28.08 -3.36
C THR A 445 -7.32 27.77 -1.98
N LEU A 446 -7.41 26.50 -1.58
CA LEU A 446 -6.85 25.98 -0.33
C LEU A 446 -5.40 25.54 -0.54
N LEU A 447 -5.15 24.76 -1.60
CA LEU A 447 -3.85 24.20 -1.96
C LEU A 447 -3.69 24.26 -3.47
N GLU A 448 -2.48 24.51 -3.97
CA GLU A 448 -2.18 24.52 -5.40
C GLU A 448 -0.76 24.07 -5.74
N HIS A 449 -0.59 23.45 -6.91
CA HIS A 449 0.68 22.99 -7.45
C HIS A 449 0.78 23.29 -8.93
N ARG A 450 1.95 23.76 -9.38
CA ARG A 450 2.28 23.75 -10.81
C ARG A 450 2.72 22.33 -11.17
N VAL A 451 2.17 21.79 -12.24
CA VAL A 451 2.35 20.40 -12.65
C VAL A 451 2.61 20.32 -14.15
N GLU A 452 3.28 19.25 -14.56
CA GLU A 452 3.52 18.89 -15.95
C GLU A 452 2.67 17.66 -16.36
N GLU A 453 2.59 17.40 -17.66
CA GLU A 453 1.88 16.23 -18.18
C GLU A 453 2.49 14.92 -17.68
N GLY A 454 1.63 14.02 -17.19
CA GLY A 454 2.01 12.73 -16.65
C GLY A 454 2.54 12.77 -15.20
N ASP A 455 2.62 13.94 -14.57
CA ASP A 455 2.87 14.02 -13.13
C ASP A 455 1.74 13.30 -12.37
N ILE A 456 2.08 12.67 -11.25
CA ILE A 456 1.09 12.01 -10.39
C ILE A 456 0.74 13.00 -9.29
N TRP A 457 -0.49 13.52 -9.29
CA TRP A 457 -0.97 14.42 -8.24
C TRP A 457 -1.90 13.67 -7.28
N ARG A 458 -1.81 13.94 -5.98
CA ARG A 458 -2.73 13.35 -4.98
C ARG A 458 -3.11 14.33 -3.88
N ALA A 459 -4.27 14.10 -3.26
CA ALA A 459 -4.66 14.72 -1.99
C ALA A 459 -5.11 13.68 -0.96
N CYS A 460 -4.76 13.91 0.30
CA CYS A 460 -5.15 13.07 1.43
C CYS A 460 -5.92 13.85 2.49
N GLN A 461 -6.57 13.12 3.40
CA GLN A 461 -7.39 13.69 4.48
C GLN A 461 -7.13 12.94 5.78
N ALA A 462 -6.93 13.68 6.88
CA ALA A 462 -6.90 13.12 8.22
C ALA A 462 -7.88 13.87 9.14
N LYS A 463 -8.95 13.18 9.55
CA LYS A 463 -10.02 13.76 10.36
C LYS A 463 -9.58 13.96 11.80
N ASP A 464 -10.10 15.01 12.41
CA ASP A 464 -9.73 15.41 13.77
C ASP A 464 -10.05 14.34 14.83
N ALA A 465 -11.24 13.74 14.75
CA ALA A 465 -11.68 12.72 15.71
C ALA A 465 -10.76 11.48 15.70
N PRO A 466 -10.41 10.88 14.54
CA PRO A 466 -9.34 9.88 14.44
C PRO A 466 -8.01 10.28 15.06
N ILE A 467 -7.52 11.51 14.82
CA ILE A 467 -6.24 11.98 15.36
C ILE A 467 -6.29 12.07 16.89
N ARG A 468 -7.37 12.62 17.44
CA ARG A 468 -7.60 12.71 18.88
C ARG A 468 -7.69 11.33 19.54
N ASP A 469 -8.39 10.37 18.94
CA ASP A 469 -8.44 8.99 19.43
C ASP A 469 -7.06 8.30 19.36
N TRP A 470 -6.29 8.57 18.31
CA TRP A 470 -4.94 8.03 18.14
C TRP A 470 -3.99 8.51 19.24
N VAL A 471 -4.00 9.81 19.58
CA VAL A 471 -3.24 10.36 20.71
C VAL A 471 -3.67 9.73 22.04
N LYS A 472 -4.98 9.63 22.27
CA LYS A 472 -5.54 8.97 23.46
C LYS A 472 -5.09 7.52 23.57
N LEU A 473 -5.08 6.79 22.47
CA LEU A 473 -4.62 5.40 22.40
C LEU A 473 -3.12 5.29 22.72
N ALA A 474 -2.31 6.19 22.18
CA ALA A 474 -0.86 6.23 22.42
C ALA A 474 -0.56 6.45 23.92
N VAL A 475 -1.19 7.43 24.56
CA VAL A 475 -1.04 7.69 26.01
C VAL A 475 -1.50 6.48 26.82
N ARG A 476 -2.64 5.88 26.47
CA ARG A 476 -3.17 4.67 27.14
C ARG A 476 -2.18 3.51 27.05
N ARG A 477 -1.54 3.30 25.90
CA ARG A 477 -0.56 2.22 25.70
C ARG A 477 0.73 2.50 26.48
N ALA A 478 1.28 3.70 26.38
CA ALA A 478 2.47 4.11 27.13
C ALA A 478 2.28 3.92 28.64
N ARG A 479 1.13 4.34 29.17
CA ARG A 479 0.76 4.14 30.58
C ARG A 479 0.65 2.66 30.96
N ALA A 480 0.01 1.85 30.11
CA ALA A 480 -0.22 0.43 30.40
C ALA A 480 1.07 -0.40 30.35
N THR A 481 2.07 0.00 29.56
CA THR A 481 3.32 -0.76 29.39
C THR A 481 4.50 -0.15 30.14
N GLY A 482 4.45 1.14 30.47
CA GLY A 482 5.61 1.90 30.97
C GLY A 482 6.68 2.16 29.89
N ALA A 483 6.45 1.77 28.64
CA ALA A 483 7.40 1.97 27.55
C ALA A 483 7.35 3.42 27.05
N PRO A 484 8.49 3.98 26.59
CA PRO A 484 8.49 5.25 25.87
C PRO A 484 7.60 5.17 24.63
N ALA A 485 6.83 6.21 24.37
CA ALA A 485 6.08 6.38 23.13
C ALA A 485 6.74 7.46 22.27
N VAL A 486 6.94 7.16 20.99
CA VAL A 486 7.47 8.10 20.01
C VAL A 486 6.42 8.29 18.94
N PHE A 487 6.02 9.53 18.68
CA PHE A 487 5.27 9.93 17.50
C PHE A 487 6.26 10.20 16.36
N TRP A 488 6.14 9.45 15.26
CA TRP A 488 7.06 9.49 14.13
C TRP A 488 6.54 10.52 13.15
N LEU A 489 6.90 11.79 13.35
CA LEU A 489 6.38 12.93 12.59
C LEU A 489 7.53 13.87 12.24
N ASP A 490 7.67 14.16 10.95
CA ASP A 490 8.69 15.07 10.42
C ASP A 490 8.12 16.48 10.27
N LYS A 491 8.58 17.44 11.08
CA LYS A 491 8.13 18.84 10.97
C LYS A 491 8.41 19.48 9.60
N ASP A 492 9.31 18.91 8.80
CA ASP A 492 9.65 19.41 7.47
C ASP A 492 8.71 18.84 6.39
N ARG A 493 7.82 17.89 6.73
CA ARG A 493 6.64 17.51 5.94
C ARG A 493 5.44 18.37 6.35
N ALA A 494 4.76 18.96 5.37
CA ALA A 494 3.66 19.88 5.64
C ALA A 494 2.51 19.19 6.39
N HIS A 495 2.16 17.96 6.02
CA HIS A 495 1.12 17.17 6.69
C HIS A 495 1.48 16.86 8.14
N ASP A 496 2.68 16.33 8.35
CA ASP A 496 3.17 15.98 9.69
C ASP A 496 3.27 17.23 10.57
N ALA A 497 3.63 18.40 10.04
CA ALA A 497 3.64 19.66 10.79
C ALA A 497 2.24 20.03 11.33
N GLU A 498 1.17 19.76 10.57
CA GLU A 498 -0.21 19.94 11.02
C GLU A 498 -0.59 18.88 12.08
N LEU A 499 -0.15 17.63 11.91
CA LEU A 499 -0.35 16.57 12.91
C LEU A 499 0.38 16.86 14.23
N ILE A 500 1.62 17.37 14.18
CA ILE A 500 2.41 17.72 15.37
C ILE A 500 1.64 18.75 16.22
N GLN A 501 1.05 19.78 15.59
CA GLN A 501 0.24 20.77 16.29
C GLN A 501 -0.93 20.11 17.05
N LYS A 502 -1.62 19.16 16.39
CA LYS A 502 -2.73 18.42 17.00
C LYS A 502 -2.26 17.49 18.13
N VAL A 503 -1.17 16.74 17.92
CA VAL A 503 -0.57 15.87 18.95
C VAL A 503 -0.22 16.68 20.19
N VAL A 504 0.51 17.80 20.03
CA VAL A 504 0.89 18.67 21.16
C VAL A 504 -0.35 19.20 21.88
N SER A 505 -1.39 19.63 21.15
CA SER A 505 -2.64 20.08 21.75
C SER A 505 -3.32 18.98 22.56
N TYR A 506 -3.50 17.79 21.97
CA TYR A 506 -4.29 16.69 22.57
C TYR A 506 -3.56 15.95 23.67
N LEU A 507 -2.23 15.99 23.72
CA LEU A 507 -1.47 15.48 24.88
C LEU A 507 -1.81 16.24 26.17
N ASN A 508 -2.18 17.53 26.09
CA ASN A 508 -2.57 18.32 27.27
C ASN A 508 -3.93 17.90 27.86
N GLU A 509 -4.68 17.04 27.16
CA GLU A 509 -5.99 16.55 27.59
C GLU A 509 -5.91 15.20 28.31
N HIS A 510 -4.69 14.71 28.52
CA HIS A 510 -4.41 13.44 29.15
C HIS A 510 -3.38 13.62 30.27
N ASP A 511 -3.50 12.78 31.30
CA ASP A 511 -2.45 12.68 32.30
C ASP A 511 -1.22 12.00 31.69
N THR A 512 -0.18 12.79 31.45
CA THR A 512 1.13 12.38 30.93
C THR A 512 2.22 12.36 32.00
N GLU A 513 1.88 12.59 33.28
CA GLU A 513 2.86 12.61 34.36
C GLU A 513 3.58 11.26 34.46
N GLY A 514 4.92 11.28 34.46
CA GLY A 514 5.75 10.08 34.51
C GLY A 514 5.81 9.26 33.22
N LEU A 515 5.19 9.71 32.11
CA LEU A 515 5.35 9.09 30.80
C LEU A 515 6.50 9.72 30.01
N GLN A 516 7.19 8.91 29.23
CA GLN A 516 8.18 9.36 28.25
C GLN A 516 7.51 9.39 26.87
N ILE A 517 7.15 10.58 26.40
CA ILE A 517 6.50 10.79 25.11
C ILE A 517 7.35 11.75 24.29
N TYR A 518 7.71 11.33 23.08
CA TYR A 518 8.54 12.10 22.16
C TYR A 518 7.83 12.30 20.82
N VAL A 519 8.22 13.36 20.11
CA VAL A 519 7.86 13.60 18.71
C VAL A 519 9.19 13.72 17.96
N LEU A 520 9.48 12.78 17.08
CA LEU A 520 10.74 12.69 16.35
C LEU A 520 10.47 12.46 14.85
N PRO A 521 11.28 13.03 13.94
CA PRO A 521 11.25 12.66 12.53
C PRO A 521 11.45 11.14 12.36
N PRO A 522 10.84 10.50 11.34
CA PRO A 522 10.86 9.04 11.19
C PRO A 522 12.25 8.39 11.24
N VAL A 523 13.27 9.03 10.65
CA VAL A 523 14.66 8.55 10.69
C VAL A 523 15.24 8.59 12.12
N GLU A 524 15.04 9.69 12.84
CA GLU A 524 15.48 9.81 14.24
C GLU A 524 14.73 8.86 15.16
N ALA A 525 13.42 8.68 14.93
CA ALA A 525 12.57 7.74 15.65
C ALA A 525 13.01 6.29 15.42
N MET A 526 13.44 5.95 14.20
CA MET A 526 14.03 4.65 13.88
C MET A 526 15.34 4.44 14.62
N HIS A 527 16.30 5.37 14.55
CA HIS A 527 17.55 5.27 15.31
C HIS A 527 17.31 5.08 16.81
N PHE A 528 16.46 5.92 17.41
CA PHE A 528 16.09 5.82 18.82
C PHE A 528 15.52 4.43 19.17
N SER A 529 14.70 3.88 18.27
CA SER A 529 14.06 2.59 18.45
C SER A 529 15.04 1.42 18.28
N LEU A 530 15.96 1.50 17.32
CA LEU A 530 17.00 0.49 17.06
C LEU A 530 18.03 0.43 18.21
N ASP A 531 18.46 1.57 18.74
CA ASP A 531 19.36 1.62 19.89
C ASP A 531 18.76 0.94 21.12
N ARG A 532 17.45 1.09 21.32
CA ARG A 532 16.72 0.48 22.44
C ARG A 532 16.46 -1.00 22.20
N ILE A 533 16.02 -1.37 20.99
CA ILE A 533 15.69 -2.76 20.67
C ILE A 533 16.92 -3.66 20.82
N ARG A 534 18.12 -3.18 20.46
CA ARG A 534 19.38 -3.94 20.64
C ARG A 534 19.77 -4.12 22.11
N ARG A 535 19.33 -3.23 23.00
CA ARG A 535 19.54 -3.33 24.46
C ARG A 535 18.49 -4.16 25.19
N GLY A 536 17.52 -4.72 24.46
CA GLY A 536 16.43 -5.51 25.05
C GLY A 536 15.31 -4.66 25.66
N GLU A 537 15.23 -3.37 25.31
CA GLU A 537 14.31 -2.39 25.89
C GLU A 537 12.99 -2.20 25.13
#